data_AF-A0AAV1SRB5-F1
#
_entry.id   AF-A0AAV1SRB5-F1
#
_cell.length_a   1.000
_cell.length_b   1.000
_cell.length_c   1.000
_cell.angle_alpha   90.00
_cell.angle_beta   90.00
_cell.angle_gamma   90.00
#
_symmetry.space_group_name_H-M   'P 1'
#
loop_
_entity.id
_entity.type
_entity.pdbx_description
1 polymer ?
#
loop_
_entity_poly.entity_id
_entity_poly.type
_entity_poly.pdbx_seq_one_letter_code
_entity_poly.pdbx_strand_id
1 'polypeptide(L)'
;MVLDRYLDESSTNSWELEAVPSDPQVQQWNKEFEEALKELEEEKKKVAMIEEWNKVCENDGDARFWWDEPIDDMGLEELEEYVRAMQELKKNVASRASELTMANYHFGNQKMSHLDVEVNGFSLDGVFLKN
;
A
#
# COMPACT_ATOMS: atom_id res chain seq x y z
N MET A 1 4.42 40.96 19.73
CA MET A 1 3.87 39.93 18.81
C MET A 1 2.60 39.37 19.43
N VAL A 2 1.57 39.08 18.64
CA VAL A 2 0.30 38.51 19.16
C VAL A 2 0.48 37.05 19.57
N LEU A 3 1.48 36.38 18.99
CA LEU A 3 1.85 34.99 19.28
C LEU A 3 2.33 34.79 20.72
N ASP A 4 3.18 35.68 21.24
CA ASP A 4 3.71 35.55 22.60
C ASP A 4 2.61 35.66 23.66
N ARG A 5 1.61 36.52 23.41
CA ARG A 5 0.45 36.68 24.30
C ARG A 5 -0.43 35.42 24.34
N TYR A 6 -0.51 34.68 23.24
CA TYR A 6 -1.28 33.44 23.16
C TYR A 6 -0.57 32.27 23.85
N LEU A 7 0.75 32.26 23.84
CA LEU A 7 1.56 31.25 24.53
C LEU A 7 1.56 31.48 26.05
N ASP A 8 1.75 32.72 26.51
CA ASP A 8 1.76 33.06 27.93
C ASP A 8 0.39 32.85 28.61
N GLU A 9 -0.71 33.09 27.91
CA GLU A 9 -2.08 32.93 28.44
C GLU A 9 -2.47 31.45 28.64
N SER A 10 -1.74 30.51 28.03
CA SER A 10 -1.91 29.07 28.31
C SER A 10 -1.17 28.61 29.57
N SER A 11 -0.13 29.32 30.01
CA SER A 11 0.69 28.90 31.16
C SER A 11 0.06 29.24 32.52
N THR A 12 -0.90 30.18 32.58
CA THR A 12 -1.59 30.56 33.84
C THR A 12 -2.93 29.88 34.05
N ASN A 13 -3.43 29.13 33.06
CA ASN A 13 -4.67 28.38 33.18
C ASN A 13 -4.38 26.98 33.76
N SER A 14 -4.03 26.98 35.05
CA SER A 14 -4.05 25.82 35.94
C SER A 14 -5.50 25.40 36.24
N TRP A 15 -6.27 25.07 35.21
CA TRP A 15 -7.49 24.29 35.34
C TRP A 15 -7.19 22.95 34.71
N GLU A 16 -7.29 21.91 35.54
CA GLU A 16 -7.57 20.53 35.18
C GLU A 16 -7.29 20.15 33.71
N LEU A 17 -6.23 19.36 33.51
CA LEU A 17 -6.05 18.47 32.36
C LEU A 17 -7.19 17.43 32.32
N GLU A 18 -8.44 17.87 32.28
CA GLU A 18 -9.56 17.09 31.81
C GLU A 18 -9.29 16.87 30.33
N ALA A 19 -9.05 15.62 29.97
CA ALA A 19 -8.82 15.20 28.61
C ALA A 19 -9.88 15.88 27.72
N VAL A 20 -9.43 16.77 26.83
CA VAL A 20 -10.29 17.37 25.79
C VAL A 20 -11.14 16.23 25.24
N PRO A 21 -12.48 16.28 25.30
CA PRO A 21 -13.34 15.25 24.75
C PRO A 21 -12.96 15.11 23.29
N SER A 22 -12.18 14.06 23.00
CA SER A 22 -11.61 13.87 21.70
C SER A 22 -12.78 13.41 20.84
N ASP A 23 -13.19 14.26 19.90
CA ASP A 23 -14.27 13.93 18.98
C ASP A 23 -13.94 12.55 18.35
N PRO A 24 -14.78 11.52 18.57
CA PRO A 24 -14.51 10.18 18.06
C PRO A 24 -14.25 10.15 16.55
N GLN A 25 -14.85 11.08 15.81
CA GLN A 25 -14.63 11.23 14.38
C GLN A 25 -13.21 11.74 14.08
N VAL A 26 -12.72 12.72 14.84
CA VAL A 26 -11.35 13.23 14.72
C VAL A 26 -10.32 12.17 15.11
N GLN A 27 -10.59 11.36 16.14
CA GLN A 27 -9.73 10.24 16.52
C GLN A 27 -9.63 9.19 15.40
N GLN A 28 -10.77 8.84 14.80
CA GLN A 28 -10.81 7.88 13.69
C GLN A 28 -10.05 8.41 12.47
N TRP A 29 -10.24 9.67 12.10
CA TRP A 29 -9.51 10.28 10.98
C TRP A 29 -8.00 10.35 11.23
N ASN A 30 -7.58 10.68 12.45
CA ASN A 30 -6.17 10.68 12.80
C ASN A 30 -5.56 9.28 12.66
N LYS A 31 -6.28 8.23 13.09
CA LYS A 31 -5.86 6.84 12.94
C LYS A 31 -5.74 6.44 11.46
N GLU A 32 -6.74 6.75 10.65
CA GLU A 32 -6.71 6.48 9.19
C GLU A 32 -5.55 7.22 8.51
N PHE A 33 -5.30 8.46 8.92
CA PHE A 33 -4.18 9.26 8.41
C PHE A 33 -2.82 8.65 8.78
N GLU A 34 -2.65 8.21 10.03
CA GLU A 34 -1.44 7.50 10.46
C GLU A 34 -1.23 6.18 9.70
N GLU A 35 -2.30 5.41 9.48
CA GLU A 35 -2.26 4.19 8.67
C GLU A 35 -1.85 4.49 7.22
N ALA A 36 -2.43 5.52 6.59
CA ALA A 36 -2.09 5.92 5.24
C ALA A 36 -0.63 6.39 5.12
N LEU A 37 -0.12 7.11 6.12
CA LEU A 37 1.30 7.51 6.17
C LEU A 37 2.22 6.29 6.25
N LYS A 38 1.85 5.28 7.05
CA LYS A 38 2.61 4.04 7.16
C LYS A 38 2.64 3.29 5.82
N GLU A 39 1.51 3.13 5.16
CA GLU A 39 1.42 2.47 3.85
C GLU A 39 2.25 3.21 2.79
N LEU A 40 2.20 4.56 2.78
CA LEU A 40 3.01 5.37 1.88
C LEU A 40 4.51 5.16 2.11
N GLU A 41 4.94 5.08 3.36
CA GLU A 41 6.34 4.85 3.71
C GLU A 41 6.81 3.46 3.29
N GLU A 42 5.97 2.43 3.43
CA GLU A 42 6.26 1.08 2.94
C GLU A 42 6.39 1.07 1.40
N GLU A 43 5.53 1.78 0.68
CA GLU A 43 5.61 1.85 -0.78
C GLU A 43 6.86 2.60 -1.26
N LYS A 44 7.23 3.71 -0.60
CA LYS A 44 8.48 4.42 -0.88
C LYS A 44 9.71 3.52 -0.72
N LYS A 45 9.73 2.66 0.30
CA LYS A 45 10.82 1.69 0.51
C LYS A 45 10.90 0.68 -0.63
N LYS A 46 9.76 0.17 -1.11
CA LYS A 46 9.73 -0.74 -2.27
C LYS A 46 10.28 -0.06 -3.53
N VAL A 47 9.85 1.18 -3.79
CA VAL A 47 10.34 1.97 -4.94
C VAL A 47 11.86 2.19 -4.84
N ALA A 48 12.36 2.60 -3.68
CA ALA A 48 13.80 2.80 -3.47
C ALA A 48 14.60 1.51 -3.69
N MET A 49 14.08 0.35 -3.25
CA MET A 49 14.71 -0.95 -3.48
C MET A 49 14.76 -1.31 -4.97
N ILE A 50 13.69 -1.03 -5.73
CA ILE A 50 13.66 -1.24 -7.19
C ILE A 50 14.66 -0.33 -7.90
N GLU A 51 14.74 0.94 -7.51
CA GLU A 51 15.70 1.89 -8.08
C GLU A 51 17.15 1.49 -7.78
N GLU A 52 17.43 1.03 -6.57
CA GLU A 52 18.74 0.52 -6.19
C GLU A 52 19.12 -0.72 -6.99
N TRP A 53 18.19 -1.68 -7.12
CA TRP A 53 18.38 -2.86 -7.96
C TRP A 53 18.68 -2.49 -9.41
N ASN A 54 17.89 -1.58 -10.00
CA ASN A 54 18.11 -1.12 -11.38
C ASN A 54 19.50 -0.49 -11.55
N LYS A 55 19.96 0.32 -10.60
CA LYS A 55 21.31 0.90 -10.62
C LYS A 55 22.41 -0.17 -10.55
N VAL A 56 22.19 -1.25 -9.78
CA VAL A 56 23.13 -2.38 -9.74
C VAL A 56 23.15 -3.10 -11.09
N CYS A 57 21.99 -3.38 -11.68
CA CYS A 57 21.87 -4.00 -13.00
C CYS A 57 22.46 -3.16 -14.15
N GLU A 58 22.40 -1.82 -14.05
CA GLU A 58 22.97 -0.92 -15.06
C GLU A 58 24.51 -0.86 -15.00
N ASN A 59 25.08 -0.92 -13.79
CA ASN A 59 26.53 -0.74 -13.57
C ASN A 59 27.32 -2.06 -13.64
N ASP A 60 26.66 -3.21 -13.51
CA ASP A 60 27.28 -4.52 -13.59
C ASP A 60 26.72 -5.28 -14.80
N GLY A 61 27.59 -5.59 -15.77
CA GLY A 61 27.22 -6.30 -16.99
C GLY A 61 26.63 -7.69 -16.71
N ASP A 62 27.06 -8.31 -15.61
CA ASP A 62 26.63 -9.65 -15.18
C ASP A 62 25.38 -9.60 -14.29
N ALA A 63 24.93 -8.41 -13.87
CA ALA A 63 23.71 -8.22 -13.08
C ALA A 63 22.46 -8.03 -13.94
N ARG A 64 22.59 -8.08 -15.27
CA ARG A 64 21.44 -8.04 -16.20
C ARG A 64 20.69 -9.36 -16.16
N PHE A 65 19.44 -9.32 -16.57
CA PHE A 65 18.69 -10.56 -16.66
C PHE A 65 19.19 -11.40 -17.82
N TRP A 66 19.33 -12.71 -17.62
CA TRP A 66 19.77 -13.67 -18.66
C TRP A 66 18.87 -13.65 -19.90
N TRP A 67 17.63 -13.18 -19.78
CA TRP A 67 16.69 -13.03 -20.90
C TRP A 67 16.90 -11.77 -21.73
N ASP A 68 17.69 -10.80 -21.27
CA ASP A 68 18.03 -9.58 -22.00
C ASP A 68 19.33 -9.70 -22.81
N GLU A 69 20.01 -10.85 -22.73
CA GLU A 69 21.23 -11.12 -23.49
C GLU A 69 20.94 -11.33 -25.00
N PRO A 70 21.87 -10.95 -25.90
CA PRO A 70 21.73 -11.20 -27.32
C PRO A 70 21.59 -12.70 -27.63
N ILE A 71 20.71 -13.03 -28.57
CA ILE A 71 20.46 -14.40 -29.02
C ILE A 71 21.11 -14.73 -30.37
N ASP A 72 21.74 -13.74 -31.01
CA ASP A 72 22.25 -13.85 -32.39
C ASP A 72 23.33 -14.93 -32.57
N ASP A 73 24.06 -15.24 -31.49
CA ASP A 73 25.14 -16.23 -31.48
C ASP A 73 24.69 -17.64 -31.04
N MET A 74 23.40 -17.84 -30.71
CA MET A 74 22.87 -19.13 -30.23
C MET A 74 22.61 -20.12 -31.37
N GLY A 75 22.97 -21.39 -31.15
CA GLY A 75 22.59 -22.51 -32.01
C GLY A 75 21.12 -22.89 -31.88
N LEU A 76 20.62 -23.75 -32.78
CA LEU A 76 19.21 -24.17 -32.79
C LEU A 76 18.78 -24.83 -31.47
N GLU A 77 19.61 -25.73 -30.93
CA GLU A 77 19.33 -26.44 -29.67
C GLU A 77 19.30 -25.47 -28.47
N GLU A 78 20.24 -24.51 -28.43
CA GLU A 78 20.28 -23.47 -27.40
C GLU A 78 19.04 -22.58 -27.47
N LEU A 79 18.59 -22.23 -28.68
CA LEU A 79 17.40 -21.42 -28.90
C LEU A 79 16.11 -22.16 -28.50
N GLU A 80 16.02 -23.47 -28.75
CA GLU A 80 14.91 -24.31 -28.30
C GLU A 80 14.83 -24.36 -26.76
N GLU A 81 15.98 -24.50 -26.08
CA GLU A 81 16.05 -24.45 -24.62
C GLU A 81 15.75 -23.05 -24.08
N TYR A 82 16.24 -21.98 -24.72
CA TYR A 82 15.93 -20.60 -24.36
C TYR A 82 14.41 -20.34 -24.42
N VAL A 83 13.74 -20.79 -25.48
CA VAL A 83 12.28 -20.69 -25.59
C VAL A 83 11.59 -21.46 -24.46
N ARG A 84 12.05 -22.66 -24.13
CA ARG A 84 11.49 -23.45 -23.03
C ARG A 84 11.66 -22.73 -21.68
N ALA A 85 12.84 -22.18 -21.41
CA ALA A 85 13.13 -21.41 -20.21
C ALA A 85 12.24 -20.14 -20.13
N MET A 86 12.06 -19.44 -21.24
CA MET A 86 11.20 -18.25 -21.32
C MET A 86 9.72 -18.56 -21.06
N GLN A 87 9.24 -19.69 -21.58
CA GLN A 87 7.88 -20.16 -21.31
C GLN A 87 7.68 -20.47 -19.83
N GLU A 88 8.67 -21.08 -19.19
CA GLU A 88 8.61 -21.39 -17.77
C GLU A 88 8.68 -20.13 -16.91
N LEU A 89 9.57 -19.19 -17.25
CA LEU A 89 9.64 -17.88 -16.61
C LEU A 89 8.29 -17.15 -16.67
N LYS A 90 7.66 -17.11 -17.84
CA LYS A 90 6.33 -16.48 -18.02
C LYS A 90 5.27 -17.10 -17.11
N LYS A 91 5.24 -18.43 -16.97
CA LYS A 91 4.30 -19.12 -16.06
C LYS A 91 4.58 -18.74 -14.60
N ASN A 92 5.84 -18.74 -14.20
CA ASN A 92 6.25 -18.42 -12.83
C ASN A 92 5.88 -16.98 -12.46
N VAL A 93 6.14 -16.02 -13.36
CA VAL A 93 5.75 -14.61 -13.17
C VAL A 93 4.23 -14.48 -13.06
N ALA A 94 3.47 -15.15 -13.93
CA ALA A 94 2.01 -15.13 -13.87
C ALA A 94 1.45 -15.73 -12.57
N SER A 95 1.99 -16.87 -12.12
CA SER A 95 1.62 -17.50 -10.84
C SER A 95 1.88 -16.54 -9.68
N ARG A 96 3.07 -15.95 -9.64
CA ARG A 96 3.46 -15.03 -8.56
C ARG A 96 2.59 -13.77 -8.54
N ALA A 97 2.27 -13.21 -9.70
CA ALA A 97 1.36 -12.07 -9.81
C ALA A 97 -0.06 -12.43 -9.31
N SER A 98 -0.56 -13.62 -9.64
CA SER A 98 -1.83 -14.12 -9.14
C SER A 98 -1.83 -14.30 -7.62
N GLU A 99 -0.75 -14.84 -7.04
CA GLU A 99 -0.60 -14.96 -5.59
C GLU A 99 -0.63 -13.60 -4.88
N LEU A 100 0.14 -12.64 -5.39
CA LEU A 100 0.23 -11.30 -4.81
C LEU A 100 -1.10 -10.55 -4.91
N THR A 101 -1.80 -10.66 -6.04
CA THR A 101 -3.14 -10.06 -6.17
C THR A 101 -4.11 -10.68 -5.19
N MET A 102 -4.17 -12.00 -5.07
CA MET A 102 -5.02 -12.68 -4.09
C MET A 102 -4.68 -12.28 -2.64
N ALA A 103 -3.39 -12.17 -2.30
CA ALA A 103 -2.95 -11.71 -0.98
C ALA A 103 -3.43 -10.26 -0.71
N ASN A 104 -3.31 -9.37 -1.69
CA ASN A 104 -3.82 -8.00 -1.58
C ASN A 104 -5.34 -7.95 -1.43
N TYR A 105 -6.09 -8.76 -2.19
CA TYR A 105 -7.54 -8.86 -2.04
C TYR A 105 -7.95 -9.39 -0.65
N HIS A 106 -7.26 -10.41 -0.15
CA HIS A 106 -7.53 -10.95 1.18
C HIS A 106 -7.25 -9.92 2.28
N PHE A 107 -6.14 -9.17 2.16
CA PHE A 107 -5.81 -8.09 3.09
C PHE A 107 -6.84 -6.94 3.04
N GLY A 108 -7.24 -6.50 1.85
CA GLY A 108 -8.26 -5.46 1.67
C GLY A 108 -9.63 -5.87 2.19
N ASN A 109 -10.03 -7.13 1.98
CA ASN A 109 -11.29 -7.66 2.50
C ASN A 109 -11.28 -7.84 4.02
N GLN A 110 -10.15 -8.24 4.63
CA GLN A 110 -10.00 -8.26 6.08
C GLN A 110 -10.10 -6.86 6.69
N LYS A 111 -9.44 -5.85 6.09
CA LYS A 111 -9.56 -4.45 6.53
C LYS A 111 -11.00 -3.93 6.45
N MET A 112 -11.75 -4.25 5.38
CA MET A 112 -13.15 -3.85 5.24
C MET A 112 -14.08 -4.54 6.24
N SER A 113 -13.80 -5.79 6.64
CA SER A 113 -14.61 -6.49 7.65
C SER A 113 -14.41 -6.00 9.08
N HIS A 114 -13.33 -5.26 9.37
CA HIS A 114 -13.05 -4.68 10.68
C HIS A 114 -13.55 -3.23 10.83
N LEU A 115 -13.86 -2.57 9.71
CA LEU A 115 -14.62 -1.33 9.73
C LEU A 115 -16.08 -1.70 10.03
N ASP A 116 -16.50 -1.56 11.28
CA ASP A 116 -17.92 -1.67 11.65
C ASP A 116 -18.72 -0.75 10.74
N VAL A 117 -19.52 -1.35 9.85
CA VAL A 117 -20.51 -0.63 9.04
C VAL A 117 -21.65 -0.26 9.98
N GLU A 118 -21.42 0.68 10.90
CA GLU A 118 -22.48 1.50 11.47
C GLU A 118 -22.84 2.58 10.45
N VAL A 119 -23.49 2.13 9.37
CA VAL A 119 -24.31 3.03 8.56
C VAL A 119 -25.47 3.46 9.47
N ASN A 120 -25.35 4.68 9.98
CA ASN A 120 -26.42 5.42 10.61
C ASN A 120 -27.71 5.33 9.76
N GLY A 121 -28.65 4.50 10.20
CA GLY A 121 -30.08 4.78 10.11
C GLY A 121 -30.72 4.85 8.72
N PHE A 122 -30.44 3.92 7.80
CA PHE A 122 -31.37 3.64 6.69
C PHE A 122 -32.07 2.29 6.91
N SER A 123 -33.16 2.32 7.68
CA SER A 123 -34.14 1.22 7.68
C SER A 123 -34.90 1.26 6.36
N LEU A 124 -34.82 0.16 5.59
CA LEU A 124 -35.62 -0.07 4.39
C LEU A 124 -37.04 -0.56 4.71
N ASP A 125 -37.42 -0.61 5.99
CA ASP A 125 -38.69 -1.21 6.43
C ASP A 125 -39.90 -0.26 6.27
N GLY A 126 -39.73 0.87 5.59
CA GLY A 126 -40.76 1.90 5.43
C GLY A 126 -41.28 2.14 4.00
N VAL A 127 -40.77 1.46 2.97
CA VAL A 127 -41.08 1.83 1.56
C VAL A 127 -42.31 1.13 0.98
N PHE A 128 -42.92 0.16 1.67
CA PHE A 128 -44.18 -0.42 1.24
C PHE A 128 -45.26 -0.21 2.30
N LEU A 129 -46.02 0.89 2.16
CA LEU A 129 -47.47 0.95 2.41
C LEU A 129 -48.03 2.34 2.04
N LYS A 130 -48.43 2.51 0.77
CA LYS A 130 -49.70 3.15 0.36
C LYS A 130 -49.87 3.13 -1.15
N ASN A 131 -50.72 2.23 -1.63
CA ASN A 131 -52.04 2.57 -2.18
C ASN A 131 -52.96 1.37 -2.04
#